data_AF-A0A1Y2UIV0-F1
#
_entry.id   AF-A0A1Y2UIV0-F1
#
_cell.length_a   1.000
_cell.length_b   1.000
_cell.length_c   1.000
_cell.angle_alpha   90.00
_cell.angle_beta   90.00
_cell.angle_gamma   90.00
#
_symmetry.space_group_name_H-M   'P 1'
#
loop_
_entity.id
_entity.type
_entity.pdbx_description
1 polymer ?
#
loop_
_entity_poly.entity_id
_entity_poly.type
_entity_poly.pdbx_seq_one_letter_code
_entity_poly.pdbx_strand_id
1 'polypeptide(L)'
;MIQLVELVTVDNEDLAYHYGSDNVDEVFEHERFFNKLIKDIPLSFSSHILATEDASFDSLCEKDPYFKRFIDYHDLNLFIREIKEKG
;
A
#
# COMPACT_ATOMS: atom_id res chain seq x y z
N MET A 1 -10.79 -10.87 5.34
CA MET A 1 -10.21 -10.23 4.14
C MET A 1 -8.68 -10.30 4.23
N ILE A 2 -7.96 -10.44 3.12
CA ILE A 2 -6.50 -10.31 3.07
C ILE A 2 -6.19 -8.94 2.47
N GLN A 3 -5.38 -8.13 3.14
CA GLN A 3 -5.01 -6.81 2.67
C GLN A 3 -3.51 -6.72 2.43
N LEU A 4 -3.15 -6.19 1.27
CA LEU A 4 -1.82 -5.67 0.94
C LEU A 4 -1.77 -4.18 1.29
N VAL A 5 -0.68 -3.77 1.91
CA VAL A 5 -0.36 -2.37 2.20
C VAL A 5 1.08 -2.10 1.82
N GLU A 6 1.30 -1.18 0.88
CA GLU A 6 2.63 -0.73 0.45
C GLU A 6 2.88 0.65 1.04
N LEU A 7 3.87 0.76 1.93
CA LEU A 7 4.20 1.97 2.65
C LEU A 7 5.43 2.63 2.03
N VAL A 8 5.33 3.92 1.75
CA VAL A 8 6.43 4.74 1.23
C VAL A 8 6.44 6.08 1.94
N THR A 9 7.61 6.55 2.37
CA THR A 9 7.79 7.93 2.84
C THR A 9 8.53 8.72 1.77
N VAL A 10 7.91 9.79 1.26
CA VAL A 10 8.47 10.67 0.23
C VAL A 10 8.11 12.12 0.55
N ASP A 11 9.06 13.05 0.42
CA ASP A 11 8.88 14.47 0.76
C ASP A 11 8.24 14.73 2.14
N ASN A 12 8.64 13.94 3.15
CA ASN A 12 8.08 13.94 4.52
C ASN A 12 6.59 13.56 4.64
N GLU A 13 5.99 13.01 3.59
CA GLU A 13 4.65 12.43 3.63
C GLU A 13 4.73 10.89 3.71
N ASP A 14 3.96 10.32 4.62
CA ASP A 14 3.78 8.88 4.77
C ASP A 14 2.60 8.45 3.89
N LEU A 15 2.87 7.75 2.80
CA LEU A 15 1.88 7.28 1.83
C LEU A 15 1.66 5.78 1.97
N ALA A 16 0.41 5.32 1.81
CA ALA A 16 0.06 3.91 1.78
C ALA A 16 -0.78 3.59 0.55
N TYR A 17 -0.33 2.65 -0.28
CA TYR A 17 -1.23 1.98 -1.22
C TYR A 17 -1.87 0.79 -0.53
N HIS A 18 -3.17 0.65 -0.69
CA HIS A 18 -3.96 -0.37 -0.02
C HIS A 18 -4.84 -1.14 -1.02
N TYR A 19 -4.81 -2.46 -0.90
CA TYR A 19 -5.60 -3.38 -1.70
C TYR A 19 -6.10 -4.55 -0.85
N GLY A 20 -7.41 -4.79 -0.83
CA GLY A 20 -8.03 -5.91 -0.11
C GLY A 20 -8.67 -6.90 -1.08
N SER A 21 -8.39 -8.20 -0.91
CA SER A 21 -9.07 -9.31 -1.60
C SER A 21 -9.23 -10.52 -0.68
N ASP A 22 -10.24 -11.34 -0.92
CA ASP A 22 -10.38 -12.66 -0.29
C ASP A 22 -9.53 -13.73 -1.00
N ASN A 23 -8.97 -13.38 -2.16
CA ASN A 23 -8.05 -14.19 -2.94
C ASN A 23 -6.59 -13.79 -2.66
N VAL A 24 -5.83 -14.72 -2.07
CA VAL A 24 -4.41 -14.50 -1.75
C VAL A 24 -3.54 -14.35 -3.01
N ASP A 25 -3.91 -15.00 -4.11
CA ASP A 25 -3.14 -14.92 -5.35
C ASP A 25 -3.24 -13.51 -5.95
N GLU A 26 -4.41 -12.88 -5.90
CA GLU A 26 -4.61 -11.49 -6.34
C GLU A 26 -3.77 -10.51 -5.50
N VAL A 27 -3.72 -10.71 -4.19
CA VAL A 27 -2.88 -9.92 -3.28
C VAL A 27 -1.40 -9.97 -3.70
N PHE A 28 -0.88 -11.17 -3.99
CA PHE A 28 0.50 -11.32 -4.45
C PHE A 28 0.74 -10.79 -5.87
N GLU A 29 -0.26 -10.84 -6.75
CA GLU A 29 -0.18 -10.20 -8.07
C GLU A 29 -0.04 -8.68 -7.94
N HIS A 30 -0.81 -8.05 -7.05
CA HIS A 30 -0.71 -6.61 -6.79
C HIS A 30 0.65 -6.22 -6.19
N GLU A 31 1.18 -6.98 -5.22
CA GLU A 31 2.53 -6.78 -4.67
C GLU A 31 3.59 -6.87 -5.79
N ARG A 32 3.48 -7.87 -6.66
CA ARG A 32 4.39 -8.04 -7.81
C ARG A 32 4.30 -6.87 -8.79
N PHE A 33 3.10 -6.37 -9.07
CA PHE A 33 2.90 -5.21 -9.94
C PHE A 33 3.51 -3.95 -9.34
N PHE A 34 3.29 -3.70 -8.05
CA PHE A 34 3.91 -2.59 -7.34
C PHE A 34 5.43 -2.65 -7.45
N ASN A 35 6.06 -3.78 -7.05
CA ASN A 35 7.51 -3.98 -7.14
C ASN A 35 8.07 -3.73 -8.55
N LYS A 36 7.35 -4.18 -9.59
CA LYS A 36 7.74 -3.96 -10.99
C LYS A 36 7.71 -2.47 -11.36
N LEU A 37 6.75 -1.70 -10.85
CA LEU A 37 6.57 -0.29 -11.16
C LEU A 37 7.60 0.60 -10.45
N ILE A 38 8.04 0.21 -9.26
CA ILE A 38 9.01 0.97 -8.45
C ILE A 38 10.47 0.53 -8.63
N LYS A 39 10.74 -0.55 -9.37
CA LYS A 39 12.08 -1.18 -9.47
C LYS A 39 13.25 -0.23 -9.80
N ASP A 40 12.98 0.86 -10.53
CA ASP A 40 13.99 1.83 -10.99
C ASP A 40 13.91 3.15 -10.20
N ILE A 41 13.08 3.23 -9.16
CA ILE A 41 12.92 4.42 -8.33
C ILE A 41 13.76 4.23 -7.07
N PRO A 42 14.69 5.15 -6.74
CA PRO A 42 15.54 5.05 -5.56
C PRO A 42 14.76 5.40 -4.28
N LEU A 43 13.82 4.55 -3.89
CA LEU A 43 12.95 4.72 -2.73
C LEU A 43 13.11 3.59 -1.73
N SER A 44 12.83 3.88 -0.45
CA SER A 44 12.62 2.86 0.58
C SER A 44 11.13 2.62 0.74
N PHE A 45 10.73 1.36 0.79
CA PHE A 45 9.33 0.96 1.00
C PHE A 45 9.23 -0.22 1.96
N SER A 46 8.03 -0.46 2.47
CA SER A 46 7.70 -1.65 3.24
C SER A 46 6.36 -2.23 2.82
N SER A 47 6.33 -3.53 2.56
CA SER A 47 5.13 -4.27 2.17
C SER A 47 4.58 -5.04 3.38
N HIS A 48 3.27 -4.94 3.61
CA HIS A 48 2.57 -5.65 4.65
C HIS A 48 1.40 -6.42 4.07
N ILE A 49 1.28 -7.70 4.44
CA ILE A 49 0.12 -8.54 4.10
C ILE A 49 -0.52 -9.02 5.40
N LEU A 50 -1.77 -8.61 5.64
CA LEU A 50 -2.45 -8.77 6.92
C LEU A 50 -3.90 -9.24 6.71
N ALA A 51 -4.40 -10.06 7.63
CA ALA A 51 -5.81 -10.44 7.65
C ALA A 51 -6.64 -9.44 8.47
N THR A 52 -7.68 -8.88 7.86
CA THR A 52 -8.63 -7.91 8.45
C THR A 52 -10.06 -8.43 8.38
N GLU A 53 -10.99 -7.72 9.02
CA GLU A 53 -12.41 -8.07 8.99
C GLU A 53 -12.99 -7.84 7.57
N ASP A 54 -12.71 -6.68 6.98
CA ASP A 54 -13.15 -6.32 5.61
C ASP A 54 -12.04 -5.66 4.78
N ALA A 55 -12.35 -5.17 3.57
CA ALA A 55 -11.41 -4.58 2.62
C ALA A 55 -11.24 -3.06 2.78
N SER A 56 -11.72 -2.45 3.85
CA SER A 56 -11.52 -1.02 4.10
C SER A 56 -10.18 -0.77 4.78
N PHE A 57 -9.59 0.39 4.47
CA PHE A 57 -8.42 0.87 5.19
C PHE A 57 -8.75 1.18 6.67
N ASP A 58 -10.01 1.52 6.96
CA ASP A 58 -10.50 1.70 8.33
C ASP A 58 -10.40 0.40 9.15
N SER A 59 -10.81 -0.75 8.60
CA SER A 59 -10.69 -2.06 9.27
C SER A 59 -9.22 -2.40 9.60
N LEU A 60 -8.29 -2.02 8.73
CA LEU A 60 -6.86 -2.12 9.01
C LEU A 60 -6.42 -1.19 10.14
N CYS A 61 -6.85 0.07 10.11
CA CYS A 61 -6.54 1.07 11.13
C CYS A 61 -7.15 0.76 12.52
N GLU A 62 -8.27 0.05 12.57
CA GLU A 62 -8.85 -0.49 13.80
C GLU A 62 -8.02 -1.63 14.38
N LYS A 63 -7.52 -2.52 13.51
CA LYS A 63 -6.64 -3.63 13.90
C LYS A 63 -5.27 -3.13 14.36
N ASP A 64 -4.69 -2.19 13.64
CA ASP A 64 -3.39 -1.60 13.94
C ASP A 64 -3.41 -0.07 13.70
N PRO A 65 -3.52 0.73 14.78
CA PRO A 65 -3.56 2.18 14.69
C PRO A 65 -2.31 2.83 14.07
N TYR A 66 -1.21 2.09 13.90
CA TYR A 66 -0.02 2.55 13.18
C TYR A 66 -0.35 3.09 11.77
N PHE A 67 -1.31 2.47 11.07
CA PHE A 67 -1.67 2.84 9.70
C PHE A 67 -2.40 4.18 9.60
N LYS A 68 -2.95 4.72 10.70
CA LYS A 68 -3.70 6.00 10.71
C LYS A 68 -2.87 7.22 10.34
N ARG A 69 -1.55 7.12 10.38
CA ARG A 69 -0.65 8.22 10.01
C ARG A 69 -0.45 8.35 8.50
N PHE A 70 -0.82 7.33 7.73
CA PHE A 70 -0.57 7.29 6.29
C PHE A 70 -1.73 7.90 5.51
N ILE A 71 -1.40 8.54 4.39
CA ILE A 71 -2.35 8.97 3.38
C ILE A 71 -2.67 7.76 2.50
N ASP A 72 -3.92 7.32 2.48
CA ASP A 72 -4.35 6.11 1.79
C ASP A 72 -4.64 6.34 0.30
N TYR A 73 -4.18 5.39 -0.52
CA TYR A 73 -4.42 5.33 -1.95
C TYR A 73 -4.97 3.97 -2.31
N HIS A 74 -6.13 3.95 -2.97
CA HIS A 74 -6.76 2.73 -3.48
C HIS A 74 -6.45 2.47 -4.96
N ASP A 75 -5.88 3.46 -5.67
CA ASP A 75 -5.46 3.33 -7.07
C ASP A 75 -3.93 3.27 -7.15
N LEU A 76 -3.43 2.12 -7.62
CA LEU A 76 -1.99 1.87 -7.73
C LEU A 76 -1.30 2.84 -8.71
N ASN A 77 -1.94 3.20 -9.82
CA ASN A 77 -1.33 4.11 -10.79
C ASN A 77 -1.23 5.53 -10.24
N LEU A 78 -2.27 5.97 -9.53
CA LEU A 78 -2.26 7.25 -8.82
C LEU A 78 -1.14 7.27 -7.78
N PHE A 79 -1.05 6.25 -6.93
CA PHE A 79 0.00 6.13 -5.92
C PHE A 79 1.41 6.20 -6.50
N ILE A 80 1.66 5.45 -7.58
CA ILE A 80 2.96 5.47 -8.28
C ILE A 80 3.26 6.82 -8.89
N ARG A 81 2.25 7.55 -9.39
CA ARG A 81 2.43 8.90 -9.91
C ARG A 81 2.86 9.85 -8.79
N GLU A 82 2.17 9.82 -7.65
CA GLU A 82 2.51 10.67 -6.50
C GLU A 82 3.94 10.41 -6.00
N ILE A 83 4.36 9.14 -5.90
CA ILE A 83 5.74 8.77 -5.55
C ILE A 83 6.76 9.38 -6.51
N LYS A 84 6.48 9.33 -7.83
CA LYS A 84 7.41 9.83 -8.86
C LYS A 84 7.45 11.36 -8.96
N GLU A 85 6.36 12.03 -8.62
CA GLU A 85 6.31 13.49 -8.64
C GLU A 85 6.97 14.09 -7.40
N LYS A 86 6.99 13.36 -6.27
CA LYS A 86 7.55 13.80 -4.99
C LYS A 86 8.99 13.29 -4.72
N GLY A 87 9.44 12.22 -5.38
CA GLY A 87 10.75 11.58 -5.17
C GLY A 87 11.76 11.85 -6.27
#